data_AF-A0A7X9GDW6-F1
#
_entry.id   AF-A0A7X9GDW6-F1
#
_cell.length_a   1.000
_cell.length_b   1.000
_cell.length_c   1.000
_cell.angle_alpha   90.00
_cell.angle_beta   90.00
_cell.angle_gamma   90.00
#
_symmetry.space_group_name_H-M   'P 1'
#
loop_
_entity.id
_entity.type
_entity.pdbx_description
1 polymer ?
#
loop_
_entity_poly.entity_id
_entity_poly.type
_entity_poly.pdbx_seq_one_letter_code
_entity_poly.pdbx_strand_id
1 'polypeptide(L)' 'TRLVSFFSTPGVCSEVCQIFLASGLEKPQQKPAEEEVVAVAPVGWEQALKMVWSGEIFDAASVAGILAADSYLKNS' A
#
# COMPACT_ATOMS: atom_id res chain seq x y z
N THR A 1 -11.13 -5.40 1.59
CA THR A 1 -11.96 -4.25 2.02
C THR A 1 -11.55 -2.98 1.30
N ARG A 2 -12.48 -2.17 0.76
CA ARG A 2 -12.14 -0.85 0.17
C ARG A 2 -11.88 0.15 1.28
N LEU A 3 -10.76 0.87 1.23
CA LEU A 3 -10.37 1.83 2.28
C LEU A 3 -10.61 3.27 1.86
N VAL A 4 -9.88 3.74 0.84
CA VAL A 4 -9.88 5.14 0.41
C VAL A 4 -9.64 5.23 -1.09
N SER A 5 -10.10 6.30 -1.71
CA SER A 5 -9.77 6.67 -3.08
C SER A 5 -9.25 8.09 -3.13
N PHE A 6 -8.25 8.36 -3.96
CA PHE A 6 -7.64 9.68 -4.10
C PHE A 6 -7.19 9.93 -5.55
N PHE A 7 -7.00 11.20 -5.90
CA PHE A 7 -6.38 11.58 -7.17
C PHE A 7 -4.87 11.54 -7.02
N SER A 8 -4.17 10.84 -7.93
CA SER A 8 -2.71 10.66 -7.84
C SER A 8 -1.95 11.99 -7.98
N THR A 9 -2.33 12.80 -8.96
CA THR A 9 -1.73 14.12 -9.22
C THR A 9 -2.80 15.15 -9.59
N PRO A 10 -3.55 15.68 -8.60
CA PRO A 10 -4.59 16.69 -8.85
C PRO A 10 -4.00 17.91 -9.58
N GLY A 11 -4.64 18.32 -10.68
CA GLY A 11 -4.17 19.42 -11.52
C GLY A 11 -3.28 19.00 -12.70
N VAL A 12 -2.87 17.73 -12.78
CA VAL A 12 -2.18 17.15 -13.94
C VAL A 12 -3.04 16.09 -14.62
N CYS A 13 -3.57 15.13 -13.86
CA CYS A 13 -4.42 14.06 -14.39
C CYS A 13 -5.69 13.87 -13.54
N SER A 14 -6.70 13.22 -14.14
CA SER A 14 -7.95 12.82 -13.49
C SER A 14 -7.94 11.35 -13.04
N GLU A 15 -6.76 10.74 -12.97
CA GLU A 15 -6.59 9.36 -12.52
C GLU A 15 -7.02 9.23 -11.05
N VAL A 16 -7.85 8.22 -10.77
CA VAL A 16 -8.31 7.90 -9.42
C VAL A 16 -7.67 6.59 -8.97
N CYS A 17 -6.82 6.67 -7.96
CA CYS A 17 -6.27 5.51 -7.29
C CYS A 17 -7.25 5.01 -6.23
N GLN A 18 -7.48 3.70 -6.19
CA GLN A 18 -8.33 3.05 -5.19
C GLN A 18 -7.48 2.10 -4.35
N ILE A 19 -7.54 2.29 -3.03
CA ILE A 19 -6.81 1.48 -2.06
C ILE A 19 -7.73 0.42 -1.46
N PHE A 20 -7.23 -0.82 -1.40
CA PHE A 20 -7.89 -1.95 -0.78
C PHE A 20 -6.98 -2.62 0.25
N LEU A 21 -7.57 -3.05 1.38
CA LEU A 21 -6.94 -3.97 2.33
C LEU A 21 -7.22 -5.40 1.89
N ALA A 22 -6.17 -6.15 1.59
CA ALA A 22 -6.22 -7.59 1.34
C ALA A 22 -5.83 -8.35 2.62
N SER A 23 -6.58 -9.41 2.93
CA SER A 23 -6.40 -10.25 4.12
C SER A 23 -6.65 -11.71 3.75
N GLY A 24 -6.09 -12.64 4.52
CA GLY A 24 -6.20 -14.08 4.21
C GLY A 24 -5.40 -14.46 2.96
N LEU A 25 -4.23 -13.86 2.79
CA LEU A 25 -3.37 -14.12 1.62
C LEU A 25 -2.72 -15.50 1.73
N GLU A 26 -2.70 -16.21 0.61
CA GLU A 26 -1.92 -17.43 0.43
C GLU A 26 -0.68 -17.14 -0.41
N LYS A 27 0.45 -17.78 -0.08
CA LYS A 27 1.67 -17.60 -0.86
C LYS A 27 1.51 -18.29 -2.22
N PRO A 28 1.69 -17.58 -3.34
CA PRO A 28 1.56 -18.21 -4.65
C PRO A 28 2.66 -19.26 -4.85
N GLN A 29 2.32 -20.36 -5.53
CA GLN A 29 3.29 -21.38 -5.95
C GLN A 29 4.15 -20.92 -7.15
N GLN A 30 3.68 -19.94 -7.93
CA GLN A 30 4.40 -19.42 -9.09
C GLN A 30 5.36 -18.28 -8.73
N LYS A 31 6.53 -18.31 -9.35
CA LYS A 31 7.55 -17.27 -9.30
C LYS A 31 7.12 -16.09 -10.19
N PRO A 32 7.44 -14.83 -9.84
CA PRO A 32 7.25 -13.69 -10.73
C PRO A 32 7.87 -13.94 -12.11
N ALA A 33 7.28 -13.38 -13.17
CA ALA A 33 7.81 -13.48 -14.53
C ALA A 33 9.23 -12.89 -14.59
N GLU A 34 10.10 -13.44 -15.44
CA GLU A 34 11.54 -13.09 -15.49
C GLU A 34 11.82 -11.60 -15.77
N GLU A 35 10.83 -10.86 -16.28
CA GLU A 35 10.90 -9.45 -16.64
C GLU A 35 10.46 -8.50 -15.52
N GLU A 36 9.89 -9.02 -14.43
CA GLU A 36 9.35 -8.21 -13.34
C GLU A 36 10.44 -7.89 -12.29
N VAL A 37 10.98 -6.68 -12.33
CA VAL A 37 11.99 -6.18 -11.37
C VAL A 37 11.31 -5.73 -10.07
N VAL A 38 10.61 -6.64 -9.40
CA VAL A 38 9.93 -6.37 -8.12
C VAL A 38 10.40 -7.38 -7.07
N ALA A 39 11.04 -6.88 -6.01
CA ALA A 39 11.44 -7.69 -4.87
C ALA A 39 10.36 -7.64 -3.79
N VAL A 40 9.89 -8.81 -3.35
CA VAL A 40 8.94 -8.90 -2.23
C VAL A 40 9.70 -8.72 -0.91
N ALA A 41 9.37 -7.67 -0.17
CA ALA A 41 9.90 -7.42 1.17
C ALA A 41 8.75 -7.44 2.19
N PRO A 42 8.60 -8.50 3.00
CA PRO A 42 7.65 -8.49 4.10
C PRO A 42 8.13 -7.53 5.20
N VAL A 43 7.28 -6.58 5.56
CA VAL A 43 7.57 -5.57 6.60
C VAL A 43 6.54 -5.71 7.72
N GLY A 44 7.01 -5.64 8.97
CA GLY A 44 6.12 -5.64 10.13
C GLY A 44 5.27 -4.36 10.19
N TRP A 45 4.04 -4.45 10.71
CA TRP A 45 3.08 -3.34 10.69
C TRP A 45 3.62 -2.03 11.30
N GLU A 46 4.18 -2.11 12.51
CA GLU A 46 4.77 -0.94 13.19
C GLU A 46 5.98 -0.37 12.43
N GLN A 47 6.75 -1.23 11.77
CA GLN A 47 7.88 -0.81 10.97
C GLN A 47 7.43 -0.05 9.72
N ALA A 48 6.38 -0.53 9.04
CA ALA A 48 5.80 0.16 7.89
C ALA A 48 5.31 1.57 8.27
N LEU A 49 4.67 1.71 9.43
CA LEU A 49 4.29 3.03 9.96
C LEU A 49 5.51 3.92 10.20
N LYS A 50 6.58 3.40 10.82
CA LYS A 50 7.83 4.15 11.01
C LYS A 50 8.43 4.59 9.68
N MET A 51 8.44 3.73 8.66
CA MET A 51 8.96 4.04 7.33
C MET A 51 8.18 5.16 6.64
N VAL A 52 6.85 5.23 6.84
CA VAL A 52 6.03 6.36 6.37
C VAL A 52 6.45 7.65 7.08
N TRP A 53 6.55 7.63 8.41
CA TRP A 53 6.90 8.83 9.18
C TRP A 53 8.36 9.29 9.00
N SER A 54 9.28 8.37 8.71
CA SER A 54 10.67 8.70 8.40
C SER A 54 10.88 9.20 6.98
N GLY A 55 9.90 9.03 6.09
CA GLY A 55 10.00 9.35 4.68
C GLY A 55 10.74 8.30 3.84
N GLU A 56 11.00 7.12 4.39
CA GLU A 56 11.52 5.97 3.63
C GLU A 56 10.46 5.45 2.64
N ILE A 57 9.19 5.46 3.06
CA ILE A 57 8.03 5.31 2.18
C ILE A 57 7.44 6.70 1.95
N PHE A 58 7.45 7.16 0.70
CA PHE A 58 7.04 8.53 0.34
C PHE A 58 6.13 8.61 -0.89
N ASP A 59 5.79 7.49 -1.53
CA ASP A 59 4.81 7.50 -2.62
C ASP A 59 3.37 7.61 -2.06
N ALA A 60 2.52 8.32 -2.80
CA ALA A 60 1.18 8.67 -2.33
C ALA A 60 0.30 7.44 -2.04
N ALA A 61 0.40 6.39 -2.84
CA ALA A 61 -0.46 5.20 -2.70
C ALA A 61 -0.09 4.39 -1.46
N SER A 62 1.20 4.15 -1.24
CA SER A 62 1.69 3.45 -0.04
C SER A 62 1.42 4.24 1.23
N VAL A 63 1.71 5.55 1.25
CA VAL A 63 1.45 6.41 2.42
C VAL A 63 -0.05 6.43 2.75
N ALA A 64 -0.91 6.71 1.76
CA ALA A 64 -2.35 6.73 1.97
C ALA A 64 -2.87 5.35 2.41
N GLY A 65 -2.36 4.29 1.81
CA GLY A 65 -2.80 2.93 2.08
C GLY A 65 -2.45 2.43 3.48
N ILE A 66 -1.20 2.62 3.90
CA ILE A 66 -0.73 2.20 5.23
C ILE A 66 -1.49 2.97 6.33
N LEU A 67 -1.63 4.29 6.21
CA LEU A 67 -2.31 5.11 7.20
C LEU A 67 -3.83 4.84 7.25
N ALA A 68 -4.48 4.66 6.10
CA ALA A 68 -5.90 4.32 6.05
C ALA A 68 -6.17 2.94 6.66
N ALA A 69 -5.31 1.96 6.37
CA ALA A 69 -5.42 0.63 6.94
C ALA A 69 -5.17 0.63 8.45
N ASP A 70 -4.22 1.42 8.96
CA ASP A 70 -3.95 1.54 10.40
C ASP A 70 -5.15 2.10 11.16
N SER A 71 -5.75 3.17 10.62
CA SER A 71 -6.99 3.73 11.15
C SER A 71 -8.14 2.72 11.13
N TYR A 72 -8.30 1.98 10.02
CA TYR A 72 -9.34 0.97 9.89
C TYR A 72 -9.18 -0.17 10.91
N LEU A 73 -7.97 -0.73 11.03
CA LEU A 73 -7.67 -1.85 11.92
C LEU A 73 -7.78 -1.49 13.41
N LYS A 74 -7.55 -0.23 13.79
CA LYS A 74 -7.72 0.23 15.17
C LYS A 74 -9.18 0.44 15.57
N ASN A 75 -10.07 0.64 14.60
CA ASN A 75 -11.49 0.93 14.81
C ASN A 75 -12.40 -0.26 14.46
N SER A 76 -11.85 -1.40 14.06
CA SER A 76 -12.56 -2.63 13.72
C SER A 76 -12.42 -3.67 14.82
#